data_AF-A0A2Z6P168-F1
#
_entry.id   AF-A0A2Z6P168-F1
#
_cell.length_a   1.000
_cell.length_b   1.000
_cell.length_c   1.000
_cell.angle_alpha   90.00
_cell.angle_beta   90.00
_cell.angle_gamma   90.00
#
_symmetry.space_group_name_H-M   'P 1'
#
loop_
_entity.id
_entity.type
_entity.pdbx_description
1 polymer ?
#
loop_
_entity_poly.entity_id
_entity_poly.type
_entity_poly.pdbx_seq_one_letter_code
_entity_poly.pdbx_strand_id
1 'polypeptide(L)'
;MTHTNSNGEWVNDASKEVHTKVEEARLELAAAEYVEGGDKDMLANIAFKSVVGERSGYSRGLGAGIKPQKGKAVTGIHEELKKECEKRHDIEMKLKDVETQLQEERKMREEMTTKFEESQRQIGEEMEKRVEAKMATMFRQMLNFQVSI
;
A
#
# COMPACT_ATOMS: atom_id res chain seq x y z
N MET A 1 7.91 -9.67 23.29
CA MET A 1 7.92 -8.24 22.90
C MET A 1 9.30 -7.59 22.93
N THR A 2 10.33 -8.28 23.38
CA THR A 2 11.73 -7.96 23.06
C THR A 2 12.40 -9.32 22.93
N HIS A 3 12.40 -9.87 21.73
CA HIS A 3 13.04 -11.16 21.49
C HIS A 3 13.87 -11.06 20.22
N THR A 4 14.96 -11.80 20.22
CA THR A 4 15.75 -12.04 19.04
C THR A 4 15.20 -13.26 18.32
N ASN A 5 15.38 -13.32 17.01
CA ASN A 5 15.08 -14.51 16.22
C ASN A 5 16.07 -15.64 16.54
N SER A 6 15.91 -16.80 15.90
CA SER A 6 16.84 -17.93 16.04
C SER A 6 18.29 -17.61 15.67
N ASN A 7 18.52 -16.52 14.94
CA ASN A 7 19.83 -16.07 14.50
C ASN A 7 20.44 -15.03 15.46
N GLY A 8 19.75 -14.66 16.54
CA GLY A 8 20.21 -13.68 17.52
C GLY A 8 19.95 -12.22 17.12
N GLU A 9 19.24 -11.96 16.03
CA GLU A 9 18.90 -10.61 15.56
C GLU A 9 17.56 -10.13 16.10
N TRP A 10 17.43 -8.82 16.32
CA TRP A 10 16.16 -8.24 16.76
C TRP A 10 15.09 -8.36 15.69
N VAL A 11 13.90 -8.82 16.08
CA VAL A 11 12.79 -9.10 15.15
C VAL A 11 12.25 -7.81 14.49
N ASN A 12 12.43 -6.65 15.11
CA ASN A 12 12.20 -5.33 14.51
C ASN A 12 12.92 -4.23 15.31
N ASP A 13 13.06 -3.05 14.69
CA ASP A 13 13.74 -1.89 15.29
C ASP A 13 13.08 -1.41 16.59
N ALA A 14 11.75 -1.45 16.66
CA ALA A 14 11.02 -1.09 17.88
C ALA A 14 11.37 -2.00 19.07
N SER A 15 11.55 -3.30 18.84
CA SER A 15 11.97 -4.25 19.87
C SER A 15 13.39 -3.98 20.35
N LYS A 16 14.28 -3.62 19.42
CA LYS A 16 15.66 -3.23 19.73
C LYS A 16 15.71 -1.96 20.56
N GLU A 17 14.96 -0.94 20.16
CA GLU A 17 14.89 0.35 20.86
C GLU A 17 14.36 0.18 22.30
N VAL A 18 13.26 -0.56 22.48
CA VAL A 18 12.72 -0.84 23.82
C VAL A 18 13.75 -1.59 24.67
N HIS A 19 14.45 -2.58 24.12
CA HIS A 19 15.48 -3.29 24.86
C HIS A 19 16.63 -2.38 25.29
N THR A 20 17.14 -1.55 24.37
CA THR A 20 18.22 -0.59 24.66
C THR A 20 17.82 0.36 25.79
N LYS A 21 16.64 0.96 25.72
CA LYS A 21 16.15 1.88 26.77
C LYS A 21 16.01 1.19 28.14
N VAL A 22 15.58 -0.08 28.15
CA VAL A 22 15.45 -0.85 29.40
C VAL A 22 16.83 -1.15 30.00
N GLU A 23 17.83 -1.47 29.19
CA GLU A 23 19.19 -1.67 29.69
C GLU A 23 19.82 -0.36 30.19
N GLU A 24 19.60 0.76 29.49
CA GLU A 24 20.02 2.09 29.95
C GLU A 24 19.40 2.42 31.31
N ALA A 25 18.08 2.30 31.45
CA ALA A 25 17.38 2.52 32.71
C ALA A 25 17.87 1.57 33.83
N ARG A 26 18.21 0.32 33.48
CA ARG A 26 18.76 -0.64 34.45
C ARG A 26 20.14 -0.23 34.95
N LEU A 27 21.00 0.28 34.07
CA LEU A 27 22.33 0.78 34.43
C LEU A 27 22.24 2.04 35.29
N GLU A 28 21.34 2.96 34.97
CA GLU A 28 21.09 4.15 35.78
C GLU A 28 20.59 3.79 37.19
N LEU A 29 19.63 2.86 37.30
CA LEU A 29 19.14 2.38 38.59
C LEU A 29 20.24 1.66 39.39
N ALA A 30 21.06 0.84 38.73
CA ALA A 30 22.20 0.17 39.38
C ALA A 30 23.27 1.15 39.90
N ALA A 31 23.42 2.31 39.26
CA ALA A 31 24.37 3.35 39.66
C ALA A 31 23.82 4.23 40.79
N ALA A 32 22.50 4.47 40.82
CA ALA A 32 21.84 5.28 41.84
C ALA A 32 21.60 4.52 43.16
N GLU A 33 21.32 3.22 43.06
CA GLU A 33 21.05 2.34 44.19
C GLU A 33 22.27 1.44 44.39
N TYR A 34 23.12 1.71 45.40
CA TYR A 34 24.21 0.81 45.79
C TYR A 34 23.62 -0.46 46.43
N VAL A 35 22.99 -1.28 45.60
CA VAL A 35 22.27 -2.47 45.99
C VAL A 35 23.26 -3.63 45.91
N GLU A 36 24.20 -3.61 46.85
CA GLU A 36 25.04 -4.76 47.14
C GLU A 36 24.17 -5.85 47.79
N GLY A 37 23.49 -6.64 46.94
CA GLY A 37 22.69 -7.81 47.36
C GLY A 37 21.23 -7.87 46.88
N GLY A 38 20.74 -6.92 46.10
CA GLY A 38 19.36 -6.96 45.59
C GLY A 38 19.18 -7.82 44.34
N ASP A 39 17.99 -8.38 44.22
CA ASP A 39 17.61 -9.28 43.14
C ASP A 39 17.71 -8.57 41.77
N LYS A 40 18.59 -9.09 40.90
CA LYS A 40 18.81 -8.58 39.54
C LYS A 40 17.51 -8.57 38.72
N ASP A 41 16.62 -9.51 38.99
CA ASP A 41 15.33 -9.58 38.31
C ASP A 41 14.37 -8.49 38.79
N MET A 42 14.44 -8.10 40.06
CA MET A 42 13.69 -6.97 40.59
C MET A 42 14.14 -5.65 39.95
N LEU A 43 15.45 -5.43 39.84
CA LEU A 43 16.00 -4.25 39.18
C LEU A 43 15.62 -4.20 37.70
N ALA A 44 15.74 -5.33 36.99
CA ALA A 44 15.34 -5.44 35.59
C ALA A 44 13.84 -5.19 35.41
N ASN A 45 13.00 -5.59 36.38
CA ASN A 45 11.57 -5.31 36.36
C ASN A 45 11.23 -3.85 36.56
N ILE A 46 11.92 -3.16 37.46
CA ILE A 46 11.73 -1.73 37.71
C ILE A 46 12.12 -0.95 36.45
N ALA A 47 13.30 -1.23 35.88
CA ALA A 47 13.76 -0.63 34.63
C ALA A 47 12.81 -0.91 33.45
N PHE A 48 12.29 -2.14 33.37
CA PHE A 48 11.31 -2.47 32.34
C PHE A 48 10.03 -1.64 32.50
N LYS A 49 9.46 -1.57 33.71
CA LYS A 49 8.24 -0.80 33.99
C LYS A 49 8.41 0.70 33.73
N SER A 50 9.58 1.29 34.00
CA SER A 50 9.81 2.71 33.72
C SER A 50 9.76 3.04 32.23
N VAL A 51 10.23 2.12 31.38
CA VAL A 51 10.26 2.30 29.91
C VAL A 51 8.94 1.95 29.25
N VAL A 52 8.31 0.82 29.62
CA VAL A 52 7.08 0.34 28.95
C VAL A 52 5.79 0.78 29.64
N GLY A 53 5.90 1.50 30.76
CA GLY A 53 4.77 1.87 31.61
C GLY A 53 4.23 0.72 32.47
N GLU A 54 3.27 1.04 33.34
CA GLU A 54 2.62 0.07 34.20
C GLU A 54 1.75 -0.88 33.37
N ARG A 55 2.22 -2.12 33.17
CA ARG A 55 1.46 -3.16 32.47
C ARG A 55 0.62 -3.96 33.45
N SER A 56 -0.61 -4.29 33.06
CA SER A 56 -1.46 -5.24 33.78
C SER A 56 -0.87 -6.66 33.68
N GLY A 57 0.13 -6.91 34.51
CA GLY A 57 0.49 -8.25 34.93
C GLY A 57 1.66 -8.95 34.28
N TYR A 58 2.69 -8.23 33.85
CA TYR A 58 3.95 -8.89 33.49
C TYR A 58 5.08 -8.46 34.44
N SER A 59 5.64 -9.44 35.14
CA SER A 59 6.87 -9.34 35.92
C SER A 59 7.84 -10.41 35.41
N ARG A 60 9.01 -9.99 34.91
CA ARG A 60 10.12 -10.85 34.50
C ARG A 60 10.62 -11.67 35.70
N GLY A 61 10.97 -12.94 35.48
CA GLY A 61 11.54 -13.83 36.51
C GLY A 61 10.52 -14.63 37.33
N LEU A 62 9.24 -14.25 37.38
CA LEU A 62 8.23 -14.94 38.22
C LEU A 62 7.50 -16.10 37.52
N GLY A 63 7.74 -16.37 36.24
CA GLY A 63 7.11 -17.47 35.50
C GLY A 63 5.58 -17.39 35.33
N ALA A 64 4.92 -16.42 35.96
CA ALA A 64 3.49 -16.21 35.93
C ALA A 64 3.17 -14.73 35.68
N GLY A 65 2.50 -14.46 34.56
CA GLY A 65 1.86 -13.16 34.35
C GLY A 65 0.62 -13.04 35.24
N ILE A 66 0.45 -11.92 35.95
CA ILE A 66 -0.82 -11.59 36.59
C ILE A 66 -1.86 -11.53 35.47
N LYS A 67 -2.91 -12.36 35.57
CA LYS A 67 -3.97 -12.38 34.56
C LYS A 67 -4.59 -10.98 34.50
N PRO A 68 -4.68 -10.35 33.31
CA PRO A 68 -5.36 -9.08 33.18
C PRO A 68 -6.80 -9.25 33.69
N GLN A 69 -7.26 -8.32 34.51
CA GLN A 69 -8.63 -8.31 35.00
C GLN A 69 -9.55 -8.32 33.78
N LYS A 70 -10.44 -9.32 33.66
CA LYS A 70 -11.40 -9.45 32.55
C LYS A 70 -12.37 -8.27 32.59
N GLY A 71 -11.93 -7.12 32.09
CA GLY A 71 -12.69 -5.88 31.99
C GLY A 71 -13.14 -5.65 30.56
N LYS A 72 -14.42 -5.31 30.40
CA LYS A 72 -15.20 -5.07 29.16
C LYS A 72 -14.57 -4.14 28.10
N ALA A 73 -13.43 -3.51 28.36
CA ALA A 73 -12.77 -2.58 27.44
C ALA A 73 -12.00 -3.28 26.30
N VAL A 74 -11.40 -4.46 26.55
CA VAL A 74 -10.65 -5.22 25.53
C VAL A 74 -11.57 -5.74 24.43
N THR A 75 -12.82 -6.05 24.76
CA THR A 75 -13.83 -6.51 23.80
C THR A 75 -14.30 -5.42 22.84
N GLY A 76 -14.39 -4.16 23.29
CA GLY A 76 -14.82 -3.05 22.44
C GLY A 76 -13.80 -2.70 21.35
N ILE A 77 -12.52 -2.58 21.71
CA ILE A 77 -11.44 -2.29 20.75
C ILE A 77 -11.30 -3.42 19.72
N HIS A 78 -11.45 -4.68 20.16
CA HIS A 78 -11.38 -5.82 19.24
C HIS A 78 -12.52 -5.83 18.22
N GLU A 79 -13.73 -5.46 18.65
CA GLU A 79 -14.89 -5.39 17.76
C GLU A 79 -14.81 -4.21 16.78
N GLU A 80 -14.33 -3.04 17.24
CA GLU A 80 -14.07 -1.89 16.37
C GLU A 80 -12.98 -2.20 15.33
N LEU A 81 -11.89 -2.85 15.73
CA LEU A 81 -10.83 -3.26 14.82
C LEU A 81 -11.35 -4.23 13.76
N LYS A 82 -12.19 -5.20 14.14
CA LYS A 82 -12.81 -6.13 13.20
C LYS A 82 -13.67 -5.40 12.16
N LYS A 83 -14.53 -4.48 12.60
CA LYS A 83 -15.37 -3.66 11.70
C LYS A 83 -14.52 -2.81 10.77
N GLU A 84 -13.41 -2.26 11.25
CA GLU A 84 -12.49 -1.47 10.43
C GLU A 84 -11.77 -2.33 9.38
N CYS A 85 -11.33 -3.53 9.73
CA CYS A 85 -10.75 -4.49 8.78
C CYS A 85 -11.75 -4.90 7.69
N GLU A 86 -13.01 -5.16 8.05
CA GLU A 86 -14.08 -5.49 7.10
C GLU A 86 -14.34 -4.33 6.12
N LYS A 87 -14.41 -3.09 6.62
CA LYS A 87 -14.56 -1.90 5.78
C LYS A 87 -13.39 -1.70 4.82
N ARG A 88 -12.16 -1.88 5.30
CA ARG A 88 -10.96 -1.78 4.45
C ARG A 88 -11.01 -2.81 3.33
N HIS A 89 -11.38 -4.05 3.65
CA HIS A 89 -11.50 -5.10 2.64
C HIS A 89 -12.57 -4.80 1.58
N ASP A 90 -13.72 -4.28 1.98
CA ASP A 90 -14.79 -3.85 1.07
C ASP A 90 -14.32 -2.71 0.14
N ILE A 91 -13.60 -1.71 0.69
CA ILE A 91 -13.04 -0.61 -0.09
C ILE A 91 -11.98 -1.12 -1.08
N GLU A 92 -11.11 -2.04 -0.66
CA GLU A 92 -10.08 -2.63 -1.52
C GLU A 92 -10.70 -3.40 -2.70
N MET A 93 -11.77 -4.18 -2.47
CA MET A 93 -12.49 -4.84 -3.57
C MET A 93 -13.10 -3.84 -4.54
N LYS A 94 -13.80 -2.82 -4.02
CA LYS A 94 -14.41 -1.77 -4.87
C LYS A 94 -13.37 -1.01 -5.68
N LEU A 95 -12.21 -0.73 -5.09
CA LEU A 95 -11.11 -0.06 -5.79
C LEU A 95 -10.64 -0.89 -6.97
N LYS A 96 -10.44 -2.20 -6.78
CA LYS A 96 -10.03 -3.11 -7.85
C LYS A 96 -11.04 -3.18 -8.99
N ASP A 97 -12.33 -3.18 -8.67
CA ASP A 97 -13.39 -3.17 -9.68
C ASP A 97 -13.37 -1.87 -10.50
N VAL A 98 -13.22 -0.71 -9.84
CA VAL A 98 -13.11 0.60 -10.50
C VAL A 98 -11.85 0.69 -11.37
N GLU A 99 -10.71 0.19 -10.89
CA GLU A 99 -9.47 0.14 -11.66
C GLU A 99 -9.61 -0.69 -12.93
N THR A 100 -10.31 -1.83 -12.84
CA THR A 100 -10.58 -2.71 -13.98
C THR A 100 -11.46 -2.00 -15.00
N GLN A 101 -12.57 -1.39 -14.57
CA GLN A 101 -13.46 -0.62 -15.45
C GLN A 101 -12.73 0.55 -16.13
N LEU A 102 -11.85 1.23 -15.40
CA LEU A 102 -11.08 2.34 -15.94
C LEU A 102 -10.09 1.87 -17.03
N GLN A 103 -9.48 0.70 -16.87
CA GLN A 103 -8.60 0.13 -17.89
C GLN A 103 -9.39 -0.24 -19.16
N GLU A 104 -10.58 -0.82 -19.01
CA GLU A 104 -11.45 -1.15 -20.13
C GLU A 104 -11.92 0.10 -20.90
N GLU A 105 -12.38 1.14 -20.18
CA GLU A 105 -12.73 2.44 -20.77
C GLU A 105 -11.57 3.06 -21.56
N ARG A 106 -10.36 3.04 -20.99
CA ARG A 106 -9.16 3.56 -21.66
C ARG A 106 -8.88 2.82 -22.96
N LYS A 107 -8.94 1.49 -22.94
CA LYS A 107 -8.75 0.65 -24.12
C LYS A 107 -9.81 0.95 -25.18
N MET A 108 -11.08 1.04 -24.80
CA MET A 108 -12.17 1.37 -25.72
C MET A 108 -11.98 2.76 -26.36
N ARG A 109 -11.54 3.76 -25.60
CA ARG A 109 -11.27 5.10 -26.13
C ARG A 109 -10.10 5.11 -27.11
N GLU A 110 -9.04 4.36 -26.83
CA GLU A 110 -7.90 4.23 -27.74
C GLU A 110 -8.31 3.54 -29.05
N GLU A 111 -9.07 2.45 -28.97
CA GLU A 111 -9.64 1.77 -30.14
C GLU A 111 -10.60 2.66 -30.94
N MET A 112 -11.39 3.50 -30.27
CA MET A 112 -12.30 4.43 -30.96
C MET A 112 -11.52 5.54 -31.67
N THR A 113 -10.51 6.10 -31.01
CA THR A 113 -9.68 7.18 -31.56
C THR A 113 -8.92 6.69 -32.79
N THR A 114 -8.27 5.52 -32.70
CA THR A 114 -7.54 4.91 -33.82
C THR A 114 -8.45 4.61 -35.01
N LYS A 115 -9.63 4.02 -34.78
CA LYS A 115 -10.63 3.79 -35.85
C LYS A 115 -11.13 5.08 -36.49
N PHE A 116 -11.32 6.13 -35.69
CA PHE A 116 -11.75 7.42 -36.19
C PHE A 116 -10.68 8.08 -37.07
N GLU A 117 -9.42 8.07 -36.64
CA GLU A 117 -8.29 8.58 -37.42
C GLU A 117 -8.07 7.78 -38.71
N GLU A 118 -8.23 6.46 -38.66
CA GLU A 118 -8.19 5.62 -39.86
C GLU A 118 -9.32 5.96 -40.84
N SER A 119 -10.55 6.14 -40.34
CA SER A 119 -11.68 6.53 -41.18
C SER A 119 -11.48 7.92 -41.82
N GLN A 120 -10.99 8.89 -41.06
CA GLN A 120 -10.64 10.23 -41.57
C GLN A 120 -9.63 10.16 -42.72
N ARG A 121 -8.57 9.36 -42.56
CA ARG A 121 -7.55 9.13 -43.59
C ARG A 121 -8.13 8.47 -44.84
N GLN A 122 -8.92 7.39 -44.67
CA GLN A 122 -9.57 6.70 -45.80
C GLN A 122 -10.48 7.64 -46.60
N ILE A 123 -11.27 8.48 -45.91
CA ILE A 123 -12.12 9.48 -46.56
C ILE A 123 -11.26 10.47 -47.37
N GLY A 124 -10.15 10.95 -46.80
CA GLY A 124 -9.21 11.84 -47.49
C GLY A 124 -8.66 11.21 -48.77
N GLU A 125 -8.15 9.99 -48.68
CA GLU A 125 -7.61 9.24 -49.83
C GLU A 125 -8.66 8.96 -50.91
N GLU A 126 -9.90 8.63 -50.51
CA GLU A 126 -11.00 8.42 -51.46
C GLU A 126 -11.39 9.72 -52.18
N MET A 127 -11.43 10.84 -51.47
CA MET A 127 -11.72 12.15 -52.07
C MET A 127 -10.64 12.54 -53.08
N GLU A 128 -9.37 12.34 -52.74
CA GLU A 128 -8.23 12.60 -53.63
C GLU A 128 -8.32 11.76 -54.91
N LYS A 129 -8.50 10.44 -54.79
CA LYS A 129 -8.69 9.55 -55.95
C LYS A 129 -9.86 9.96 -56.84
N ARG A 130 -10.99 10.40 -56.25
CA ARG A 130 -12.15 10.89 -57.02
C ARG A 130 -11.84 12.17 -57.78
N VAL A 131 -11.06 13.08 -57.19
CA VAL A 131 -10.64 14.33 -57.84
C VAL A 131 -9.69 14.03 -59.00
N GLU A 132 -8.68 13.17 -58.78
CA GLU A 132 -7.76 12.72 -59.83
C GLU A 132 -8.49 12.06 -61.01
N ALA A 133 -9.42 11.14 -60.73
CA ALA A 133 -10.20 10.46 -61.77
C ALA A 133 -11.05 11.45 -62.58
N LYS A 134 -11.68 12.44 -61.92
CA LYS A 134 -12.44 13.50 -62.60
C LYS A 134 -11.53 14.37 -63.47
N MET A 135 -10.36 14.78 -62.97
CA MET A 135 -9.39 15.55 -63.74
C MET A 135 -8.93 14.78 -64.98
N ALA A 136 -8.54 13.51 -64.82
CA ALA A 136 -8.14 12.65 -65.94
C ALA A 136 -9.24 12.51 -67.00
N THR A 137 -10.50 12.41 -66.56
CA THR A 137 -11.66 12.36 -67.46
C THR A 137 -11.83 13.67 -68.23
N MET A 138 -11.74 14.81 -67.56
CA MET A 138 -11.81 16.14 -68.20
C MET A 138 -10.68 16.35 -69.22
N PHE A 139 -9.44 16.00 -68.86
CA PHE A 139 -8.31 16.08 -69.79
C PHE A 139 -8.53 15.24 -71.05
N ARG A 140 -9.04 14.01 -70.90
CA ARG A 140 -9.33 13.13 -72.03
C ARG A 140 -10.43 13.70 -72.93
N GLN A 141 -11.47 14.29 -72.35
CA GLN A 141 -12.54 14.95 -73.12
C GLN A 141 -12.00 16.15 -73.93
N MET A 142 -11.17 16.99 -73.33
CA MET A 142 -10.58 18.15 -74.03
C MET A 142 -9.69 17.74 -75.21
N LEU A 143 -8.86 16.71 -75.03
CA LEU A 143 -8.00 16.20 -76.11
C LEU A 143 -8.81 15.63 -77.29
N ASN A 144 -9.90 14.91 -77.01
CA ASN A 144 -10.76 14.36 -78.07
C ASN A 144 -11.49 15.46 -78.87
N PHE A 145 -11.81 16.59 -78.24
CA PHE A 145 -12.40 17.74 -78.91
C PHE A 145 -11.42 18.44 -79.88
N GLN A 146 -10.12 18.44 -79.59
CA GLN A 146 -9.10 19.07 -80.45
C GLN A 146 -8.74 18.23 -81.69
N VAL A 147 -9.02 16.92 -81.69
CA VAL A 147 -8.71 16.01 -82.82
C VAL A 147 -9.87 15.90 -83.82
N SER A 148 -11.07 16.42 -83.48
CA SER A 148 -12.28 16.32 -84.31
C SER A 148 -12.60 17.59 -85.12
N ILE A 149 -11.66 18.54 -85.22
CA ILE A 149 -11.73 19.76 -86.06
C ILE A 149 -10.65 19.67 -87.13
#